data_AF-A0A2N9JCY8-F1
#
_entry.id   AF-A0A2N9JCY8-F1
#
_cell.length_a   1.000
_cell.length_b   1.000
_cell.length_c   1.000
_cell.angle_alpha   90.00
_cell.angle_beta   90.00
_cell.angle_gamma   90.00
#
_symmetry.space_group_name_H-M   'P 1'
#
loop_
_entity.id
_entity.type
_entity.pdbx_description
1 polymer ?
#
loop_
_entity_poly.entity_id
_entity_poly.type
_entity_poly.pdbx_seq_one_letter_code
_entity_poly.pdbx_strand_id
1 'polypeptide(L)'
;MHQRTNAATRAVVAVATSVALSFGLGGVVFAGHADAATPYVAIGAVNVRSGPATTYPVLGTLAQGASITGAPIASGWVQVTFKGATGYVSGTYLKATPTTTTPTPSPTTPTPSPTTTGAAATKVTTSDLNLRSAPSLDASIVKVVAKGTTVATTGLVSGSFAQVTIDGATNWLSTKYLADPPSITSPTVAYKATTTAALAMRQTPDIDATSAGTLPSGSTVSLTGTHSVSYSQIVHDGTTVWVLSGYLKTVPGAGVPTFPKSAGKRYVAVDEVNVRATSASTGTVLGSVTQGTVLLATGKTTSTRTQVIFNGGVAWAYSAYLSKTKPSTASAPVTDTGSLGSTSLDRTNAYAKAIVREIRVKFPQIKTMYGWRMSSSYSSDHPGGRAIDIMIPSYKTAAGKALGSAIARYLQDNYKRLHVHYLIWRQRQWNVERNTNPTTGWRAMSDRGGDTANHMDHVHVSVYSP
;
A
#
# COMPACT_ATOMS: atom_id res chain seq x y z
N MET A 1 40.49 82.32 -48.51
CA MET A 1 39.92 83.55 -49.12
C MET A 1 38.69 83.90 -48.31
N HIS A 2 38.63 85.10 -47.70
CA HIS A 2 37.52 85.62 -46.87
C HIS A 2 37.21 84.82 -45.57
N GLN A 3 37.17 85.44 -44.39
CA GLN A 3 36.15 86.39 -43.85
C GLN A 3 34.78 85.72 -43.63
N ARG A 4 34.03 85.96 -42.56
CA ARG A 4 34.25 86.69 -41.29
C ARG A 4 33.07 86.37 -40.33
N THR A 5 33.28 86.52 -39.02
CA THR A 5 32.42 87.22 -38.00
C THR A 5 30.93 87.47 -38.33
N ASN A 6 29.95 87.44 -37.43
CA ASN A 6 29.90 87.72 -35.97
C ASN A 6 28.55 87.15 -35.41
N ALA A 7 28.42 86.78 -34.13
CA ALA A 7 27.98 87.63 -32.99
C ALA A 7 26.57 88.26 -33.14
N ALA A 8 25.75 88.50 -32.11
CA ALA A 8 26.00 88.64 -30.68
C ALA A 8 24.66 88.61 -29.87
N THR A 9 24.71 88.96 -28.56
CA THR A 9 23.68 89.80 -27.86
C THR A 9 22.35 89.07 -27.49
N ARG A 10 21.76 89.13 -26.26
CA ARG A 10 21.95 89.82 -24.95
C ARG A 10 21.03 89.08 -23.93
N ALA A 11 20.90 89.34 -22.61
CA ALA A 11 21.46 90.31 -21.64
C ALA A 11 21.31 89.70 -20.20
N VAL A 12 22.28 89.88 -19.28
CA VAL A 12 22.28 90.79 -18.10
C VAL A 12 21.14 90.52 -17.08
N VAL A 13 21.43 90.10 -15.83
CA VAL A 13 21.44 90.89 -14.56
C VAL A 13 21.81 89.90 -13.40
N ALA A 14 22.52 90.22 -12.30
CA ALA A 14 23.50 91.26 -11.98
C ALA A 14 24.23 90.98 -10.61
N VAL A 15 25.55 91.29 -10.53
CA VAL A 15 26.27 91.96 -9.41
C VAL A 15 26.36 91.32 -7.99
N ALA A 16 27.59 91.04 -7.51
CA ALA A 16 28.22 91.56 -6.26
C ALA A 16 29.41 90.68 -5.73
N THR A 17 30.60 91.29 -5.65
CA THR A 17 31.63 91.27 -4.56
C THR A 17 31.58 90.21 -3.43
N SER A 18 32.70 89.73 -2.83
CA SER A 18 34.16 90.02 -2.95
C SER A 18 35.01 89.13 -1.99
N VAL A 19 36.35 89.34 -1.99
CA VAL A 19 37.37 88.93 -0.99
C VAL A 19 37.96 87.52 -1.12
N ALA A 20 39.29 87.46 -0.95
CA ALA A 20 40.12 86.27 -0.94
C ALA A 20 40.70 86.03 0.47
N LEU A 21 40.98 84.77 0.83
CA LEU A 21 42.27 84.32 1.37
C LEU A 21 42.28 82.79 1.51
N SER A 22 43.47 82.18 1.44
CA SER A 22 43.71 80.74 1.47
C SER A 22 43.79 80.17 2.89
N PHE A 23 43.02 79.12 3.21
CA PHE A 23 43.36 78.05 4.16
C PHE A 23 42.62 76.76 3.76
N GLY A 24 43.07 75.59 4.24
CA GLY A 24 42.75 74.28 3.65
C GLY A 24 41.57 73.49 4.25
N LEU A 25 41.65 72.16 4.04
CA LEU A 25 40.65 71.08 4.28
C LEU A 25 39.51 70.97 3.23
N GLY A 26 39.15 69.72 2.90
CA GLY A 26 37.80 69.39 2.41
C GLY A 26 37.64 68.96 0.93
N GLY A 27 38.53 68.14 0.36
CA GLY A 27 38.32 67.55 -0.98
C GLY A 27 37.82 66.10 -0.92
N VAL A 28 36.50 65.89 -0.85
CA VAL A 28 35.93 64.52 -0.87
C VAL A 28 36.04 63.95 -2.29
N VAL A 29 36.82 62.88 -2.46
CA VAL A 29 36.96 62.22 -3.77
C VAL A 29 35.74 61.33 -4.00
N PHE A 30 34.75 61.81 -4.75
CA PHE A 30 33.71 60.95 -5.30
C PHE A 30 34.30 60.10 -6.43
N ALA A 31 34.87 58.95 -6.06
CA ALA A 31 35.10 57.87 -7.00
C ALA A 31 33.74 57.36 -7.50
N GLY A 32 33.32 57.85 -8.67
CA GLY A 32 32.17 57.32 -9.39
C GLY A 32 32.38 55.83 -9.61
N HIS A 33 31.55 55.00 -8.98
CA HIS A 33 31.62 53.56 -9.16
C HIS A 33 31.12 53.25 -10.58
N ALA A 34 32.02 52.75 -11.43
CA ALA A 34 31.62 52.21 -12.72
C ALA A 34 30.76 50.96 -12.45
N ASP A 35 29.47 51.07 -12.74
CA ASP A 35 28.53 49.98 -12.47
C ASP A 35 28.90 48.75 -13.32
N ALA A 36 28.95 47.59 -12.68
CA ALA A 36 29.55 46.41 -13.29
C ALA A 36 28.61 45.82 -14.36
N ALA A 37 29.00 45.98 -15.63
CA ALA A 37 28.20 45.50 -16.76
C ALA A 37 27.91 44.00 -16.62
N THR A 38 26.63 43.67 -16.43
CA THR A 38 26.18 42.31 -16.13
C THR A 38 26.38 41.40 -17.34
N PRO A 39 26.94 40.19 -17.19
CA PRO A 39 27.04 39.24 -18.29
C PRO A 39 25.70 38.55 -18.56
N TYR A 40 25.37 38.46 -19.84
CA TYR A 40 24.18 37.82 -20.38
C TYR A 40 24.55 36.81 -21.46
N VAL A 41 23.75 35.75 -21.58
CA VAL A 41 23.79 34.80 -22.70
C VAL A 41 22.50 34.92 -23.51
N ALA A 42 22.62 35.02 -24.84
CA ALA A 42 21.48 35.06 -25.74
C ALA A 42 20.76 33.70 -25.79
N ILE A 43 19.48 33.65 -25.42
CA ILE A 43 18.67 32.41 -25.42
C ILE A 43 18.02 32.12 -26.78
N GLY A 44 18.14 33.04 -27.74
CA GLY A 44 17.79 32.89 -29.14
C GLY A 44 18.56 33.90 -29.99
N ALA A 45 18.50 33.80 -31.32
CA ALA A 45 19.12 34.79 -32.20
C ALA A 45 18.41 36.15 -32.08
N VAL A 46 19.16 37.24 -31.84
CA VAL A 46 18.59 38.56 -31.52
C VAL A 46 19.36 39.70 -32.19
N ASN A 47 18.64 40.75 -32.58
CA ASN A 47 19.23 41.97 -33.16
C ASN A 47 19.80 42.90 -32.09
N VAL A 48 20.99 43.45 -32.34
CA VAL A 48 21.54 44.63 -31.66
C VAL A 48 21.11 45.87 -32.45
N ARG A 49 20.49 46.85 -31.79
CA ARG A 49 19.96 48.08 -32.43
C ARG A 49 20.63 49.34 -31.91
N SER A 50 20.53 50.44 -32.65
CA SER A 50 21.07 51.75 -32.25
C SER A 50 20.25 52.49 -31.19
N GLY A 51 19.06 52.00 -30.84
CA GLY A 51 18.22 52.53 -29.77
C GLY A 51 17.23 51.47 -29.24
N PRO A 52 16.65 51.69 -28.05
CA PRO A 52 15.87 50.69 -27.33
C PRO A 52 14.39 50.62 -27.79
N ALA A 53 14.19 50.44 -29.09
CA ALA A 53 12.91 50.08 -29.69
C ALA A 53 13.13 49.35 -31.02
N THR A 54 12.13 48.59 -31.47
CA THR A 54 12.18 47.83 -32.75
C THR A 54 12.24 48.70 -34.00
N THR A 55 11.95 50.00 -33.87
CA THR A 55 12.03 51.01 -34.94
C THR A 55 13.46 51.52 -35.20
N TYR A 56 14.40 51.33 -34.28
CA TYR A 56 15.79 51.78 -34.47
C TYR A 56 16.56 50.84 -35.41
N PRO A 57 17.47 51.37 -36.27
CA PRO A 57 18.34 50.58 -37.13
C PRO A 57 19.08 49.44 -36.42
N VAL A 58 19.26 48.31 -37.13
CA VAL A 58 20.02 47.16 -36.65
C VAL A 58 21.51 47.38 -36.92
N LEU A 59 22.33 47.29 -35.86
CA LEU A 59 23.79 47.38 -35.91
C LEU A 59 24.46 46.01 -36.14
N GLY A 60 23.74 44.93 -35.86
CA GLY A 60 24.15 43.54 -36.10
C GLY A 60 23.28 42.56 -35.34
N THR A 61 23.73 41.30 -35.27
CA THR A 61 23.03 40.21 -34.59
C THR A 61 23.94 39.51 -33.57
N LEU A 62 23.31 38.96 -32.52
CA LEU A 62 23.88 37.96 -31.64
C LEU A 62 23.25 36.61 -31.98
N ALA A 63 24.09 35.58 -32.16
CA ALA A 63 23.63 34.20 -32.28
C ALA A 63 23.16 33.66 -30.92
N GLN A 64 22.32 32.63 -30.93
CA GLN A 64 21.97 31.90 -29.71
C GLN A 64 23.24 31.33 -29.05
N GLY A 65 23.34 31.44 -27.72
CA GLY A 65 24.53 31.06 -26.95
C GLY A 65 25.65 32.11 -26.93
N ALA A 66 25.58 33.18 -27.75
CA ALA A 66 26.55 34.26 -27.68
C ALA A 66 26.45 35.01 -26.34
N SER A 67 27.60 35.34 -25.76
CA SER A 67 27.70 36.10 -24.50
C SER A 67 27.95 37.57 -24.76
N ILE A 68 27.34 38.45 -23.97
CA ILE A 68 27.55 39.91 -24.03
C ILE A 68 27.40 40.52 -22.63
N THR A 69 28.13 41.60 -22.35
CA THR A 69 27.97 42.39 -21.13
C THR A 69 27.15 43.65 -21.40
N GLY A 70 26.29 44.02 -20.45
CA GLY A 70 25.45 45.21 -20.58
C GLY A 70 24.71 45.61 -19.31
N ALA A 71 24.03 46.75 -19.39
CA ALA A 71 23.19 47.29 -18.33
C ALA A 71 21.70 47.25 -18.77
N PRO A 72 20.80 46.62 -18.01
CA PRO A 72 19.37 46.69 -18.28
C PRO A 72 18.86 48.12 -18.08
N ILE A 73 17.97 48.57 -18.96
CA ILE A 73 17.31 49.87 -18.86
C ILE A 73 15.78 49.68 -18.73
N ALA A 74 15.11 50.68 -18.15
CA ALA A 74 13.70 50.60 -17.74
C ALA A 74 12.69 50.23 -18.84
N SER A 75 13.06 50.36 -20.13
CA SER A 75 12.23 49.97 -21.28
C SER A 75 12.26 48.47 -21.63
N GLY A 76 12.92 47.62 -20.83
CA GLY A 76 13.04 46.18 -21.10
C GLY A 76 14.12 45.81 -22.14
N TRP A 77 15.01 46.76 -22.44
CA TRP A 77 16.20 46.56 -23.26
C TRP A 77 17.45 46.50 -22.37
N VAL A 78 18.53 45.90 -22.89
CA VAL A 78 19.86 45.92 -22.30
C VAL A 78 20.76 46.75 -23.20
N GLN A 79 21.33 47.81 -22.65
CA GLN A 79 22.36 48.60 -23.30
C GLN A 79 23.68 47.84 -23.24
N VAL A 80 24.30 47.63 -24.40
CA VAL A 80 25.52 46.83 -24.59
C VAL A 80 26.56 47.62 -25.38
N THR A 81 27.83 47.23 -25.27
CA THR A 81 28.87 47.67 -26.21
C THR A 81 29.02 46.61 -27.31
N PHE A 82 28.74 46.99 -28.55
CA PHE A 82 28.81 46.10 -29.71
C PHE A 82 29.70 46.72 -30.79
N LYS A 83 30.79 46.02 -31.15
CA LYS A 83 31.81 46.49 -32.11
C LYS A 83 32.36 47.91 -31.81
N GLY A 84 32.50 48.25 -30.52
CA GLY A 84 33.01 49.55 -30.07
C GLY A 84 31.98 50.68 -30.01
N ALA A 85 30.72 50.45 -30.40
CA ALA A 85 29.63 51.42 -30.29
C ALA A 85 28.58 50.98 -29.27
N THR A 86 27.81 51.93 -28.74
CA THR A 86 26.63 51.63 -27.90
C THR A 86 25.52 51.03 -28.76
N GLY A 87 24.98 49.90 -28.32
CA GLY A 87 23.81 49.25 -28.92
C GLY A 87 22.84 48.76 -27.86
N TYR A 88 21.67 48.29 -28.30
CA TYR A 88 20.58 47.84 -27.44
C TYR A 88 20.04 46.49 -27.92
N VAL A 89 19.90 45.56 -26.99
CA VAL A 89 19.36 44.21 -27.22
C VAL A 89 18.11 44.02 -26.37
N SER A 90 17.07 43.35 -26.87
CA SER A 90 15.85 43.14 -26.07
C SER A 90 16.12 42.15 -24.94
N GLY A 91 15.81 42.54 -23.70
CA GLY A 91 16.12 41.75 -22.50
C GLY A 91 15.39 40.40 -22.44
N THR A 92 14.27 40.26 -23.17
CA THR A 92 13.52 38.99 -23.26
C THR A 92 14.27 37.87 -23.98
N TYR A 93 15.31 38.21 -24.75
CA TYR A 93 16.18 37.25 -25.45
C TYR A 93 17.53 37.04 -24.75
N LEU A 94 17.71 37.60 -23.55
CA LEU A 94 18.94 37.54 -22.77
C LEU A 94 18.68 36.89 -21.40
N LYS A 95 19.49 35.91 -21.03
CA LYS A 95 19.51 35.33 -19.68
C LYS A 95 20.75 35.82 -18.94
N ALA A 96 20.57 36.51 -17.82
CA ALA A 96 21.67 36.92 -16.96
C ALA A 96 22.40 35.68 -16.41
N THR A 97 23.72 35.67 -16.50
CA THR A 97 24.56 34.69 -15.82
C THR A 97 25.10 35.31 -14.53
N PRO A 98 24.81 34.74 -13.34
CA PRO A 98 25.33 35.30 -12.11
C PRO A 98 26.84 35.09 -12.03
N THR A 99 27.62 36.16 -12.17
CA THR A 99 28.99 36.20 -11.65
C THR A 99 28.92 36.05 -10.14
N THR A 100 29.66 35.10 -9.58
CA THR A 100 29.80 34.91 -8.13
C THR A 100 30.50 36.10 -7.50
N THR A 101 29.70 37.05 -7.00
CA THR A 101 30.13 38.07 -6.04
C THR A 101 29.42 37.83 -4.71
N THR A 102 30.20 37.86 -3.63
CA THR A 102 29.73 37.66 -2.25
C THR A 102 28.65 38.69 -1.89
N PRO A 103 27.51 38.28 -1.30
CA PRO A 103 26.36 39.17 -1.15
C PRO A 103 26.52 40.19 -0.01
N THR A 104 26.30 41.47 -0.33
CA THR A 104 26.00 42.52 0.65
C THR A 104 24.53 42.38 1.11
N PRO A 105 24.23 42.48 2.42
CA PRO A 105 22.90 42.15 2.94
C PRO A 105 21.82 43.21 2.62
N SER A 106 20.60 42.73 2.35
CA SER A 106 19.34 43.50 2.40
C SER A 106 18.54 43.06 3.65
N PRO A 107 17.59 43.85 4.16
CA PRO A 107 17.26 43.86 5.59
C PRO A 107 16.60 42.55 6.06
N THR A 108 17.17 41.98 7.12
CA THR A 108 16.75 40.71 7.69
C THR A 108 15.62 40.88 8.70
N THR A 109 14.50 40.20 8.47
CA THR A 109 13.75 39.57 9.57
C THR A 109 14.73 38.63 10.31
N PRO A 110 14.82 38.67 11.66
CA PRO A 110 15.86 37.93 12.38
C PRO A 110 15.76 36.43 12.08
N THR A 111 16.77 35.91 11.39
CA THR A 111 16.91 34.46 11.17
C THR A 111 17.24 33.83 12.51
N PRO A 112 16.43 32.88 13.02
CA PRO A 112 16.70 32.28 14.32
C PRO A 112 18.06 31.56 14.32
N SER A 113 18.87 31.84 15.35
CA SER A 113 20.16 31.15 15.51
C SER A 113 19.92 29.64 15.62
N PRO A 114 20.64 28.80 14.86
CA PRO A 114 20.46 27.36 14.92
C PRO A 114 20.87 26.82 16.29
N THR A 115 20.05 25.92 16.83
CA THR A 115 20.28 25.24 18.10
C THR A 115 20.48 23.74 17.86
N THR A 116 21.44 23.15 18.57
CA THR A 116 21.67 21.70 18.63
C THR A 116 20.63 21.07 19.56
N THR A 117 19.43 20.83 19.03
CA THR A 117 18.26 20.40 19.81
C THR A 117 17.97 18.90 19.67
N GLY A 118 18.73 18.16 18.85
CA GLY A 118 18.58 16.71 18.71
C GLY A 118 19.83 16.00 18.20
N ALA A 119 19.81 14.67 18.25
CA ALA A 119 20.83 13.83 17.63
C ALA A 119 20.64 13.78 16.09
N ALA A 120 21.71 13.49 15.36
CA ALA A 120 21.64 13.13 13.95
C ALA A 120 20.78 11.86 13.79
N ALA A 121 19.82 11.88 12.86
CA ALA A 121 18.82 10.82 12.72
C ALA A 121 18.38 10.65 11.27
N THR A 122 17.90 9.45 10.94
CA THR A 122 17.21 9.19 9.67
C THR A 122 15.74 9.60 9.80
N LYS A 123 15.22 10.37 8.85
CA LYS A 123 13.81 10.79 8.74
C LYS A 123 13.29 10.51 7.33
N VAL A 124 11.96 10.52 7.17
CA VAL A 124 11.28 10.36 5.88
C VAL A 124 10.37 11.57 5.61
N THR A 125 10.38 12.06 4.38
CA THR A 125 9.52 13.17 3.94
C THR A 125 8.05 12.74 3.82
N THR A 126 7.12 13.45 4.45
CA THR A 126 5.68 13.12 4.40
C THR A 126 4.93 13.79 3.23
N SER A 127 5.55 14.78 2.60
CA SER A 127 5.15 15.44 1.36
C SER A 127 6.37 15.71 0.47
N ASP A 128 6.15 16.26 -0.73
CA ASP A 128 7.23 16.89 -1.47
C ASP A 128 7.69 18.16 -0.72
N LEU A 129 8.99 18.43 -0.67
CA LEU A 129 9.57 19.50 0.13
C LEU A 129 10.66 20.29 -0.59
N ASN A 130 10.59 21.61 -0.48
CA ASN A 130 11.66 22.50 -0.91
C ASN A 130 12.86 22.36 0.04
N LEU A 131 13.98 21.85 -0.49
CA LEU A 131 15.30 21.92 0.12
C LEU A 131 15.80 23.36 0.00
N ARG A 132 16.11 24.02 1.13
CA ARG A 132 16.46 25.44 1.16
C ARG A 132 17.89 25.69 1.62
N SER A 133 18.49 26.76 1.12
CA SER A 133 19.85 27.19 1.48
C SER A 133 20.00 27.67 2.93
N ALA A 134 18.91 28.13 3.55
CA ALA A 134 18.87 28.65 4.93
C ALA A 134 17.52 28.29 5.61
N PRO A 135 17.41 28.36 6.96
CA PRO A 135 16.20 27.99 7.70
C PRO A 135 15.11 29.07 7.67
N SER A 136 14.72 29.51 6.47
CA SER A 136 13.66 30.50 6.25
C SER A 136 12.79 30.12 5.06
N LEU A 137 11.55 30.59 5.02
CA LEU A 137 10.66 30.46 3.85
C LEU A 137 11.07 31.38 2.68
N ASP A 138 11.88 32.41 2.97
CA ASP A 138 12.41 33.34 1.97
C ASP A 138 13.76 32.86 1.39
N ALA A 139 14.37 31.84 2.00
CA ALA A 139 15.63 31.26 1.55
C ALA A 139 15.47 30.55 0.20
N SER A 140 16.48 30.69 -0.67
CA SER A 140 16.47 30.10 -2.02
C SER A 140 16.23 28.59 -1.98
N ILE A 141 15.41 28.11 -2.91
CA ILE A 141 15.10 26.69 -3.08
C ILE A 141 16.21 26.08 -3.93
N VAL A 142 16.92 25.10 -3.37
CA VAL A 142 18.00 24.35 -4.02
C VAL A 142 17.41 23.26 -4.93
N LYS A 143 16.45 22.49 -4.42
CA LYS A 143 15.64 21.51 -5.20
C LYS A 143 14.37 21.11 -4.44
N VAL A 144 13.50 20.35 -5.10
CA VAL A 144 12.39 19.64 -4.44
C VAL A 144 12.84 18.22 -4.09
N VAL A 145 12.58 17.79 -2.85
CA VAL A 145 12.78 16.43 -2.35
C VAL A 145 11.42 15.74 -2.34
N ALA A 146 11.28 14.63 -3.06
CA ALA A 146 10.00 13.93 -3.21
C ALA A 146 9.49 13.33 -1.89
N LYS A 147 8.17 13.17 -1.75
CA LYS A 147 7.52 12.41 -0.67
C LYS A 147 8.08 10.98 -0.57
N GLY A 148 8.27 10.49 0.65
CA GLY A 148 8.80 9.15 0.92
C GLY A 148 10.33 9.06 0.79
N THR A 149 11.01 10.16 0.49
CA THR A 149 12.48 10.19 0.45
C THR A 149 13.04 10.10 1.85
N THR A 150 14.01 9.19 2.04
CA THR A 150 14.77 9.07 3.28
C THR A 150 15.89 10.12 3.31
N VAL A 151 16.00 10.88 4.41
CA VAL A 151 16.98 11.95 4.58
C VAL A 151 17.69 11.81 5.94
N ALA A 152 18.98 12.17 5.98
CA ALA A 152 19.74 12.23 7.23
C ALA A 152 19.73 13.66 7.78
N THR A 153 19.24 13.86 9.02
CA THR A 153 19.37 15.11 9.75
C THR A 153 20.73 15.20 10.45
N THR A 154 21.30 16.39 10.58
CA THR A 154 22.56 16.61 11.30
C THR A 154 22.37 16.77 12.81
N GLY A 155 21.12 16.90 13.28
CA GLY A 155 20.78 17.25 14.67
C GLY A 155 20.56 18.76 14.91
N LEU A 156 20.95 19.61 13.96
CA LEU A 156 20.73 21.06 14.01
C LEU A 156 19.30 21.43 13.58
N VAL A 157 18.65 22.27 14.39
CA VAL A 157 17.30 22.81 14.14
C VAL A 157 17.34 24.32 14.29
N SER A 158 16.64 25.04 13.41
CA SER A 158 16.44 26.48 13.49
C SER A 158 14.97 26.78 13.15
N GLY A 159 14.22 27.26 14.14
CA GLY A 159 12.77 27.43 14.04
C GLY A 159 12.07 26.16 13.54
N SER A 160 11.31 26.29 12.45
CA SER A 160 10.57 25.18 11.81
C SER A 160 11.37 24.40 10.77
N PHE A 161 12.71 24.45 10.81
CA PHE A 161 13.61 23.78 9.85
C PHE A 161 14.67 22.93 10.55
N ALA A 162 14.88 21.72 10.05
CA ALA A 162 16.01 20.87 10.40
C ALA A 162 17.06 20.90 9.28
N GLN A 163 18.33 20.90 9.66
CA GLN A 163 19.41 20.75 8.70
C GLN A 163 19.57 19.26 8.34
N VAL A 164 19.68 18.99 7.04
CA VAL A 164 19.82 17.66 6.44
C VAL A 164 21.01 17.62 5.48
N THR A 165 21.60 16.44 5.33
CA THR A 165 22.62 16.17 4.31
C THR A 165 21.99 15.47 3.12
N ILE A 166 22.07 16.08 1.93
CA ILE A 166 21.60 15.51 0.66
C ILE A 166 22.66 15.81 -0.40
N ASP A 167 23.03 14.79 -1.18
CA ASP A 167 24.07 14.86 -2.22
C ASP A 167 25.43 15.41 -1.71
N GLY A 168 25.75 15.15 -0.44
CA GLY A 168 26.95 15.65 0.23
C GLY A 168 26.87 17.10 0.75
N ALA A 169 25.79 17.83 0.47
CA ALA A 169 25.60 19.21 0.90
C ALA A 169 24.60 19.33 2.06
N THR A 170 24.92 20.17 3.06
CA THR A 170 24.03 20.48 4.18
C THR A 170 23.05 21.60 3.81
N ASN A 171 21.76 21.32 3.89
CA ASN A 171 20.67 22.24 3.53
C ASN A 171 19.50 22.09 4.53
N TRP A 172 18.44 22.88 4.38
CA TRP A 172 17.34 22.95 5.35
C TRP A 172 16.02 22.42 4.78
N LEU A 173 15.34 21.55 5.55
CA LEU A 173 13.98 21.06 5.26
C LEU A 173 13.05 21.40 6.43
N SER A 174 11.76 21.59 6.15
CA SER A 174 10.79 21.92 7.20
C SER A 174 10.51 20.71 8.11
N THR A 175 10.66 20.89 9.43
CA THR A 175 10.45 19.86 10.44
C THR A 175 9.03 19.28 10.42
N LYS A 176 8.02 20.10 10.09
CA LYS A 176 6.61 19.72 9.99
C LYS A 176 6.35 18.50 9.10
N TYR A 177 7.21 18.26 8.12
CA TYR A 177 7.04 17.22 7.11
C TYR A 177 8.16 16.17 7.14
N LEU A 178 8.91 16.10 8.25
CA LEU A 178 9.87 15.04 8.53
C LEU A 178 9.30 14.14 9.63
N ALA A 179 8.96 12.90 9.26
CA ALA A 179 8.57 11.87 10.22
C ALA A 179 9.74 10.92 10.49
N ASP A 180 9.71 10.21 11.62
CA ASP A 180 10.52 9.02 11.77
C ASP A 180 10.15 7.99 10.67
N PRO A 181 11.13 7.26 10.12
CA PRO A 181 10.82 6.11 9.28
C PRO A 181 9.92 5.15 10.05
N PRO A 182 8.97 4.46 9.38
CA PRO A 182 8.10 3.49 10.04
C PRO A 182 8.98 2.47 10.78
N SER A 183 8.75 2.33 12.08
CA SER A 183 9.49 1.38 12.91
C SER A 183 9.18 -0.04 12.47
N ILE A 184 10.00 -0.56 11.56
CA ILE A 184 10.01 -1.97 11.17
C ILE A 184 10.55 -2.79 12.34
N THR A 185 9.65 -3.09 13.29
CA THR A 185 9.93 -4.10 14.31
C THR A 185 10.19 -5.42 13.61
N SER A 186 11.43 -5.90 13.69
CA SER A 186 11.80 -7.20 13.13
C SER A 186 10.87 -8.28 13.67
N PRO A 187 10.36 -9.20 12.84
CA PRO A 187 9.44 -10.23 13.30
C PRO A 187 10.04 -11.05 14.44
N THR A 188 9.31 -11.18 15.55
CA THR A 188 9.77 -11.90 16.73
C THR A 188 10.10 -13.35 16.39
N VAL A 189 11.29 -13.82 16.78
CA VAL A 189 11.71 -15.21 16.63
C VAL A 189 11.37 -15.99 17.90
N ALA A 190 10.51 -17.00 17.78
CA ALA A 190 10.13 -17.87 18.87
C ALA A 190 11.12 -19.03 19.09
N TYR A 191 11.57 -19.67 18.00
CA TYR A 191 12.52 -20.79 18.04
C TYR A 191 13.15 -21.04 16.65
N LYS A 192 14.09 -21.99 16.55
CA LYS A 192 14.78 -22.34 15.29
C LYS A 192 14.48 -23.78 14.86
N ALA A 193 14.55 -24.03 13.56
CA ALA A 193 14.49 -25.37 12.97
C ALA A 193 15.49 -25.52 11.83
N THR A 194 15.73 -26.75 11.40
CA THR A 194 16.51 -27.11 10.21
C THR A 194 15.58 -27.72 9.16
N THR A 195 15.81 -27.42 7.88
CA THR A 195 15.10 -28.06 6.77
C THR A 195 15.62 -29.49 6.55
N THR A 196 14.71 -30.44 6.30
CA THR A 196 15.07 -31.85 6.01
C THR A 196 15.04 -32.18 4.51
N ALA A 197 14.74 -31.19 3.67
CA ALA A 197 14.72 -31.24 2.21
C ALA A 197 14.87 -29.80 1.69
N ALA A 198 15.09 -29.63 0.38
CA ALA A 198 14.95 -28.31 -0.23
C ALA A 198 13.47 -27.86 -0.22
N LEU A 199 13.20 -26.62 0.18
CA LEU A 199 11.84 -26.07 0.36
C LEU A 199 11.66 -24.75 -0.37
N ALA A 200 10.61 -24.65 -1.19
CA ALA A 200 10.14 -23.36 -1.67
C ALA A 200 9.62 -22.52 -0.49
N MET A 201 10.12 -21.28 -0.38
CA MET A 201 9.57 -20.25 0.49
C MET A 201 8.42 -19.55 -0.22
N ARG A 202 7.41 -19.11 0.53
CA ARG A 202 6.15 -18.63 -0.05
C ARG A 202 5.63 -17.39 0.64
N GLN A 203 5.03 -16.48 -0.13
CA GLN A 203 4.46 -15.25 0.43
C GLN A 203 3.21 -15.53 1.28
N THR A 204 2.44 -16.57 0.95
CA THR A 204 1.26 -17.03 1.72
C THR A 204 1.32 -18.55 1.95
N PRO A 205 0.59 -19.11 2.94
CA PRO A 205 0.64 -20.53 3.30
C PRO A 205 -0.17 -21.43 2.33
N ASP A 206 0.10 -21.35 1.03
CA ASP A 206 -0.59 -22.12 -0.02
C ASP A 206 0.41 -22.74 -1.01
N ILE A 207 0.11 -23.91 -1.62
CA ILE A 207 1.03 -24.60 -2.53
C ILE A 207 1.19 -23.93 -3.90
N ASP A 208 0.29 -23.03 -4.27
CA ASP A 208 0.32 -22.25 -5.52
C ASP A 208 0.77 -20.80 -5.27
N ALA A 209 0.96 -20.39 -4.01
CA ALA A 209 1.42 -19.06 -3.64
C ALA A 209 2.77 -18.70 -4.27
N THR A 210 2.92 -17.42 -4.64
CA THR A 210 4.16 -16.83 -5.19
C THR A 210 5.38 -17.26 -4.38
N SER A 211 6.37 -17.79 -5.08
CA SER A 211 7.65 -18.19 -4.49
C SER A 211 8.44 -16.97 -4.05
N ALA A 212 8.97 -17.02 -2.84
CA ALA A 212 9.96 -16.08 -2.30
C ALA A 212 11.39 -16.61 -2.43
N GLY A 213 11.61 -17.68 -3.20
CA GLY A 213 12.89 -18.37 -3.35
C GLY A 213 12.85 -19.80 -2.83
N THR A 214 14.02 -20.43 -2.71
CA THR A 214 14.17 -21.82 -2.23
C THR A 214 15.24 -21.90 -1.16
N LEU A 215 14.93 -22.56 -0.05
CA LEU A 215 15.90 -22.96 0.96
C LEU A 215 16.49 -24.32 0.59
N PRO A 216 17.82 -24.50 0.63
CA PRO A 216 18.45 -25.81 0.60
C PRO A 216 17.99 -26.75 1.72
N SER A 217 18.36 -28.03 1.60
CA SER A 217 18.27 -28.98 2.72
C SER A 217 19.36 -28.68 3.76
N GLY A 218 19.06 -28.84 5.05
CA GLY A 218 19.96 -28.52 6.16
C GLY A 218 20.02 -27.05 6.56
N SER A 219 19.31 -26.15 5.87
CA SER A 219 19.25 -24.73 6.21
C SER A 219 18.60 -24.51 7.58
N THR A 220 19.25 -23.73 8.44
CA THR A 220 18.67 -23.28 9.72
C THR A 220 17.78 -22.07 9.50
N VAL A 221 16.52 -22.17 9.92
CA VAL A 221 15.50 -21.11 9.82
C VAL A 221 15.06 -20.64 11.21
N SER A 222 14.74 -19.35 11.32
CA SER A 222 14.11 -18.75 12.51
C SER A 222 12.60 -18.74 12.32
N LEU A 223 11.83 -19.30 13.24
CA LEU A 223 10.36 -19.33 13.19
C LEU A 223 9.75 -18.25 14.08
N THR A 224 8.60 -17.72 13.66
CA THR A 224 7.78 -16.80 14.48
C THR A 224 6.87 -17.54 15.48
N GLY A 225 6.70 -18.86 15.31
CA GLY A 225 5.71 -19.66 16.03
C GLY A 225 4.33 -19.66 15.37
N THR A 226 4.09 -18.84 14.35
CA THR A 226 2.84 -18.84 13.59
C THR A 226 2.76 -20.04 12.65
N HIS A 227 1.60 -20.70 12.62
CA HIS A 227 1.32 -21.83 11.75
C HIS A 227 -0.04 -21.67 11.05
N SER A 228 -0.15 -22.18 9.82
CA SER A 228 -1.40 -22.16 9.05
C SER A 228 -1.47 -23.37 8.14
N VAL A 229 -2.50 -24.19 8.28
CA VAL A 229 -2.67 -25.46 7.57
C VAL A 229 -1.40 -26.32 7.71
N SER A 230 -0.71 -26.69 6.63
CA SER A 230 0.55 -27.47 6.69
C SER A 230 1.81 -26.59 6.61
N TYR A 231 1.70 -25.28 6.86
CA TYR A 231 2.79 -24.32 6.78
C TYR A 231 3.16 -23.71 8.14
N SER A 232 4.43 -23.35 8.26
CA SER A 232 5.02 -22.60 9.36
C SER A 232 5.63 -21.31 8.82
N GLN A 233 5.44 -20.20 9.53
CA GLN A 233 6.02 -18.91 9.18
C GLN A 233 7.46 -18.82 9.71
N ILE A 234 8.37 -18.38 8.84
CA ILE A 234 9.77 -18.14 9.13
C ILE A 234 10.12 -16.67 8.90
N VAL A 235 11.19 -16.20 9.55
CA VAL A 235 11.82 -14.91 9.27
C VAL A 235 12.93 -15.12 8.25
N HIS A 236 12.88 -14.38 7.14
CA HIS A 236 13.88 -14.38 6.08
C HIS A 236 14.09 -12.94 5.58
N ASP A 237 15.34 -12.50 5.56
CA ASP A 237 15.80 -11.18 5.10
C ASP A 237 14.98 -10.01 5.70
N GLY A 238 14.73 -10.09 7.01
CA GLY A 238 13.95 -9.09 7.77
C GLY A 238 12.44 -9.17 7.59
N THR A 239 11.94 -10.03 6.69
CA THR A 239 10.51 -10.22 6.39
C THR A 239 10.00 -11.58 6.86
N THR A 240 8.71 -11.87 6.71
CA THR A 240 8.14 -13.20 7.00
C THR A 240 7.67 -13.92 5.75
N VAL A 241 8.03 -15.20 5.61
CA VAL A 241 7.59 -16.10 4.53
C VAL A 241 7.17 -17.45 5.11
N TRP A 242 6.56 -18.31 4.30
CA TRP A 242 5.98 -19.59 4.72
C TRP A 242 6.68 -20.79 4.09
N VAL A 243 6.86 -21.86 4.87
CA VAL A 243 7.46 -23.14 4.45
C VAL A 243 6.67 -24.33 5.00
N LEU A 244 6.76 -25.49 4.35
CA LEU A 244 6.01 -26.68 4.72
C LEU A 244 6.52 -27.29 6.05
N SER A 245 5.67 -27.29 7.09
CA SER A 245 6.03 -27.68 8.46
C SER A 245 6.57 -29.11 8.57
N GLY A 246 6.03 -30.04 7.78
CA GLY A 246 6.39 -31.46 7.83
C GLY A 246 7.77 -31.82 7.27
N TYR A 247 8.55 -30.82 6.85
CA TYR A 247 9.95 -30.91 6.43
C TYR A 247 10.88 -30.07 7.32
N LEU A 248 10.40 -29.62 8.48
CA LEU A 248 11.20 -28.96 9.50
C LEU A 248 11.54 -29.94 10.62
N LYS A 249 12.77 -29.85 11.14
CA LYS A 249 13.22 -30.50 12.37
C LYS A 249 13.65 -29.41 13.35
N THR A 250 12.98 -29.27 14.49
CA THR A 250 13.34 -28.24 15.47
C THR A 250 14.76 -28.43 15.99
N VAL A 251 15.44 -27.30 16.25
CA VAL A 251 16.73 -27.29 16.95
C VAL A 251 16.43 -27.51 18.45
N PRO A 252 17.05 -28.50 19.12
CA PRO A 252 16.74 -28.79 20.52
C PRO A 252 16.94 -27.59 21.45
N GLY A 253 16.01 -27.41 22.38
CA GLY A 253 16.04 -26.37 23.41
C GLY A 253 14.85 -26.52 24.36
N ALA A 254 14.96 -25.94 25.56
CA ALA A 254 13.86 -25.95 26.52
C ALA A 254 12.63 -25.20 25.95
N GLY A 255 11.43 -25.80 26.10
CA GLY A 255 10.17 -25.21 25.61
C GLY A 255 9.96 -25.26 24.09
N VAL A 256 10.89 -25.83 23.30
CA VAL A 256 10.76 -25.90 21.83
C VAL A 256 9.83 -27.06 21.43
N PRO A 257 8.82 -26.84 20.55
CA PRO A 257 7.93 -27.91 20.10
C PRO A 257 8.64 -28.96 19.23
N THR A 258 8.05 -30.15 19.10
CA THR A 258 8.50 -31.16 18.12
C THR A 258 7.65 -31.07 16.86
N PHE A 259 8.27 -30.90 15.69
CA PHE A 259 7.53 -30.93 14.43
C PHE A 259 7.10 -32.35 14.04
N PRO A 260 5.84 -32.56 13.62
CA PRO A 260 5.42 -33.83 13.04
C PRO A 260 6.06 -34.03 11.67
N LYS A 261 6.55 -35.25 11.39
CA LYS A 261 7.17 -35.59 10.11
C LYS A 261 6.10 -35.89 9.03
N SER A 262 6.31 -35.35 7.83
CA SER A 262 5.51 -35.71 6.65
C SER A 262 5.92 -37.08 6.09
N ALA A 263 4.93 -37.92 5.78
CA ALA A 263 5.08 -39.13 4.96
C ALA A 263 4.59 -38.92 3.51
N GLY A 264 4.03 -37.76 3.18
CA GLY A 264 3.64 -37.40 1.82
C GLY A 264 2.51 -36.37 1.74
N LYS A 265 2.45 -35.66 0.62
CA LYS A 265 1.39 -34.68 0.32
C LYS A 265 0.05 -35.38 0.03
N ARG A 266 -1.04 -34.72 0.36
CA ARG A 266 -2.41 -35.01 -0.05
C ARG A 266 -3.10 -33.71 -0.44
N TYR A 267 -3.98 -33.77 -1.42
CA TYR A 267 -4.82 -32.65 -1.83
C TYR A 267 -6.25 -32.93 -1.35
N VAL A 268 -6.92 -31.90 -0.83
CA VAL A 268 -8.36 -31.99 -0.54
C VAL A 268 -9.11 -32.14 -1.88
N ALA A 269 -9.92 -33.19 -1.99
CA ALA A 269 -10.59 -33.58 -3.23
C ALA A 269 -12.04 -33.06 -3.36
N VAL A 270 -12.63 -32.62 -2.25
CA VAL A 270 -14.00 -32.09 -2.13
C VAL A 270 -13.96 -30.60 -1.82
N ASP A 271 -15.08 -29.90 -1.99
CA ASP A 271 -15.19 -28.45 -1.79
C ASP A 271 -14.63 -27.96 -0.45
N GLU A 272 -14.95 -28.63 0.67
CA GLU A 272 -14.36 -28.36 1.99
C GLU A 272 -14.47 -29.59 2.93
N VAL A 273 -13.41 -29.84 3.71
CA VAL A 273 -13.33 -30.94 4.71
C VAL A 273 -12.95 -30.43 6.09
N ASN A 274 -13.65 -30.93 7.12
CA ASN A 274 -13.33 -30.68 8.52
C ASN A 274 -12.05 -31.42 8.95
N VAL A 275 -11.12 -30.68 9.55
CA VAL A 275 -9.91 -31.19 10.20
C VAL A 275 -10.15 -31.25 11.71
N ARG A 276 -10.02 -32.45 12.30
CA ARG A 276 -10.41 -32.71 13.70
C ARG A 276 -9.23 -33.05 14.60
N ALA A 277 -9.35 -32.75 15.90
CA ALA A 277 -8.32 -33.06 16.90
C ALA A 277 -8.08 -34.58 17.05
N THR A 278 -9.12 -35.39 16.90
CA THR A 278 -9.05 -36.86 17.02
C THR A 278 -9.64 -37.54 15.78
N SER A 279 -9.37 -38.84 15.63
CA SER A 279 -9.93 -39.65 14.54
C SER A 279 -11.43 -39.92 14.67
N ALA A 280 -12.03 -39.65 15.84
CA ALA A 280 -13.45 -39.86 16.10
C ALA A 280 -14.33 -38.87 15.32
N SER A 281 -15.51 -39.31 14.86
CA SER A 281 -16.49 -38.43 14.20
C SER A 281 -17.08 -37.34 15.11
N THR A 282 -16.92 -37.50 16.43
CA THR A 282 -17.28 -36.55 17.49
C THR A 282 -16.11 -35.65 17.92
N GLY A 283 -14.90 -35.86 17.39
CA GLY A 283 -13.74 -35.06 17.75
C GLY A 283 -13.91 -33.58 17.35
N THR A 284 -13.42 -32.68 18.22
CA THR A 284 -13.44 -31.23 18.04
C THR A 284 -12.88 -30.85 16.67
N VAL A 285 -13.60 -30.00 15.94
CA VAL A 285 -13.13 -29.41 14.68
C VAL A 285 -12.10 -28.33 15.00
N LEU A 286 -10.89 -28.47 14.48
CA LEU A 286 -9.80 -27.49 14.61
C LEU A 286 -9.83 -26.44 13.50
N GLY A 287 -10.54 -26.75 12.41
CA GLY A 287 -10.73 -25.90 11.25
C GLY A 287 -11.27 -26.72 10.08
N SER A 288 -11.45 -26.07 8.95
CA SER A 288 -11.79 -26.71 7.68
C SER A 288 -10.87 -26.19 6.57
N VAL A 289 -10.75 -26.96 5.49
CA VAL A 289 -9.89 -26.65 4.34
C VAL A 289 -10.59 -27.01 3.05
N THR A 290 -10.39 -26.21 2.01
CA THR A 290 -11.11 -26.28 0.73
C THR A 290 -10.42 -27.14 -0.32
N GLN A 291 -11.12 -27.47 -1.41
CA GLN A 291 -10.60 -28.24 -2.55
C GLN A 291 -9.24 -27.69 -3.03
N GLY A 292 -8.31 -28.60 -3.35
CA GLY A 292 -6.96 -28.24 -3.80
C GLY A 292 -5.99 -27.91 -2.67
N THR A 293 -6.46 -27.59 -1.45
CA THR A 293 -5.59 -27.35 -0.29
C THR A 293 -4.66 -28.55 -0.05
N VAL A 294 -3.38 -28.28 0.17
CA VAL A 294 -2.39 -29.33 0.50
C VAL A 294 -2.34 -29.58 2.00
N LEU A 295 -2.57 -30.85 2.35
CA LEU A 295 -2.31 -31.40 3.68
C LEU A 295 -1.12 -32.37 3.60
N LEU A 296 -0.20 -32.29 4.55
CA LEU A 296 0.88 -33.27 4.71
C LEU A 296 0.39 -34.42 5.59
N ALA A 297 0.26 -35.62 5.05
CA ALA A 297 -0.11 -36.80 5.83
C ALA A 297 1.09 -37.31 6.65
N THR A 298 0.87 -37.73 7.90
CA THR A 298 1.92 -38.31 8.76
C THR A 298 2.17 -39.80 8.49
N GLY A 299 1.34 -40.42 7.65
CA GLY A 299 1.35 -41.85 7.36
C GLY A 299 0.42 -42.68 8.26
N LYS A 300 -0.07 -42.13 9.38
CA LYS A 300 -1.06 -42.81 10.24
C LYS A 300 -2.47 -42.66 9.65
N THR A 301 -3.22 -43.76 9.62
CA THR A 301 -4.62 -43.82 9.16
C THR A 301 -5.47 -44.69 10.08
N THR A 302 -6.77 -44.41 10.13
CA THR A 302 -7.81 -45.37 10.55
C THR A 302 -8.56 -45.87 9.31
N SER A 303 -9.60 -46.68 9.49
CA SER A 303 -10.52 -47.08 8.41
C SER A 303 -11.22 -45.91 7.72
N THR A 304 -11.30 -44.72 8.34
CA THR A 304 -12.07 -43.57 7.83
C THR A 304 -11.31 -42.24 7.82
N ARG A 305 -10.21 -42.09 8.58
CA ARG A 305 -9.47 -40.82 8.67
C ARG A 305 -7.97 -40.98 8.47
N THR A 306 -7.35 -39.97 7.88
CA THR A 306 -5.91 -39.83 7.71
C THR A 306 -5.39 -38.79 8.68
N GLN A 307 -4.31 -39.08 9.40
CA GLN A 307 -3.63 -38.10 10.23
C GLN A 307 -2.80 -37.18 9.34
N VAL A 308 -2.96 -35.87 9.55
CA VAL A 308 -2.37 -34.79 8.77
C VAL A 308 -1.70 -33.77 9.68
N ILE A 309 -0.76 -33.00 9.14
CA ILE A 309 -0.11 -31.88 9.80
C ILE A 309 -0.97 -30.64 9.61
N PHE A 310 -1.43 -30.05 10.71
CA PHE A 310 -2.35 -28.92 10.71
C PHE A 310 -2.01 -27.96 11.85
N ASN A 311 -1.82 -26.68 11.52
CA ASN A 311 -1.45 -25.59 12.42
C ASN A 311 -0.28 -25.94 13.35
N GLY A 312 0.78 -26.54 12.79
CA GLY A 312 2.00 -26.96 13.49
C GLY A 312 1.89 -28.30 14.25
N GLY A 313 0.68 -28.74 14.56
CA GLY A 313 0.40 -30.01 15.24
C GLY A 313 -0.05 -31.13 14.30
N VAL A 314 -0.58 -32.21 14.89
CA VAL A 314 -1.25 -33.30 14.17
C VAL A 314 -2.76 -33.24 14.35
N ALA A 315 -3.50 -33.54 13.29
CA ALA A 315 -4.96 -33.56 13.25
C ALA A 315 -5.46 -34.65 12.29
N TRP A 316 -6.78 -34.78 12.10
CA TRP A 316 -7.39 -35.87 11.34
C TRP A 316 -8.43 -35.36 10.33
N ALA A 317 -8.21 -35.65 9.05
CA ALA A 317 -9.13 -35.38 7.95
C ALA A 317 -9.74 -36.70 7.42
N TYR A 318 -10.91 -36.62 6.76
CA TYR A 318 -11.60 -37.81 6.25
C TYR A 318 -10.86 -38.41 5.05
N SER A 319 -10.47 -39.70 5.11
CA SER A 319 -9.55 -40.31 4.13
C SER A 319 -10.10 -40.28 2.71
N ALA A 320 -11.41 -40.50 2.53
CA ALA A 320 -12.05 -40.50 1.22
C ALA A 320 -12.12 -39.11 0.55
N TYR A 321 -11.79 -38.04 1.28
CA TYR A 321 -11.78 -36.67 0.78
C TYR A 321 -10.35 -36.18 0.46
N LEU A 322 -9.35 -37.07 0.50
CA LEU A 322 -7.95 -36.76 0.24
C LEU A 322 -7.43 -37.53 -0.98
N SER A 323 -6.95 -36.81 -1.99
CA SER A 323 -6.29 -37.39 -3.17
C SER A 323 -4.76 -37.30 -3.07
N LYS A 324 -4.07 -38.17 -3.83
CA LYS A 324 -2.62 -38.04 -4.10
C LYS A 324 -2.35 -37.04 -5.23
N THR A 325 -3.27 -36.91 -6.18
CA THR A 325 -3.22 -35.95 -7.29
C THR A 325 -3.98 -34.68 -6.91
N LYS A 326 -3.51 -33.52 -7.38
CA LYS A 326 -4.29 -32.28 -7.28
C LYS A 326 -5.56 -32.46 -8.12
N PRO A 327 -6.77 -32.21 -7.58
CA PRO A 327 -7.96 -32.12 -8.41
C PRO A 327 -7.76 -31.07 -9.50
N SER A 328 -8.27 -31.32 -10.70
CA SER A 328 -8.59 -30.20 -11.59
C SER A 328 -9.53 -29.27 -10.83
N THR A 329 -9.26 -27.97 -10.82
CA THR A 329 -10.18 -26.97 -10.27
C THR A 329 -11.58 -27.26 -10.80
N ALA A 330 -12.54 -27.49 -9.91
CA ALA A 330 -13.94 -27.49 -10.29
C ALA A 330 -14.24 -26.19 -11.06
N SER A 331 -15.20 -26.24 -12.00
CA SER A 331 -15.59 -25.09 -12.82
C SER A 331 -15.72 -23.83 -11.97
N ALA A 332 -15.22 -22.71 -12.51
CA ALA A 332 -15.11 -21.43 -11.81
C ALA A 332 -16.33 -21.17 -10.89
N PRO A 333 -16.11 -20.74 -9.63
CA PRO A 333 -17.16 -20.65 -8.62
C PRO A 333 -18.32 -19.85 -9.19
N VAL A 334 -19.53 -20.40 -9.08
CA VAL A 334 -20.77 -19.82 -9.65
C VAL A 334 -20.84 -18.34 -9.25
N THR A 335 -20.52 -17.41 -10.17
CA THR A 335 -20.33 -15.98 -9.83
C THR A 335 -21.65 -15.23 -9.67
N ASP A 336 -22.59 -15.84 -8.96
CA ASP A 336 -23.90 -15.28 -8.68
C ASP A 336 -23.78 -14.19 -7.61
N THR A 337 -23.38 -12.99 -8.04
CA THR A 337 -23.29 -11.80 -7.21
C THR A 337 -24.62 -11.06 -7.11
N GLY A 338 -25.56 -11.33 -8.02
CA GLY A 338 -26.78 -10.55 -8.21
C GLY A 338 -27.69 -10.50 -6.99
N SER A 339 -28.36 -9.36 -6.81
CA SER A 339 -29.31 -9.15 -5.70
C SER A 339 -30.45 -10.19 -5.72
N LEU A 340 -30.86 -10.55 -4.51
CA LEU A 340 -32.01 -11.39 -4.18
C LEU A 340 -33.17 -10.57 -3.61
N GLY A 341 -33.04 -9.23 -3.54
CA GLY A 341 -34.03 -8.32 -2.98
C GLY A 341 -34.06 -8.28 -1.45
N SER A 342 -32.95 -8.61 -0.77
CA SER A 342 -32.86 -8.55 0.70
C SER A 342 -31.43 -8.33 1.14
N THR A 343 -31.17 -7.34 1.99
CA THR A 343 -29.83 -7.06 2.55
C THR A 343 -29.21 -8.24 3.30
N SER A 344 -30.04 -9.14 3.85
CA SER A 344 -29.59 -10.39 4.47
C SER A 344 -29.20 -11.45 3.43
N LEU A 345 -29.96 -11.59 2.34
CA LEU A 345 -29.66 -12.60 1.31
C LEU A 345 -28.55 -12.13 0.36
N ASP A 346 -28.48 -10.83 0.06
CA ASP A 346 -27.50 -10.22 -0.87
C ASP A 346 -26.06 -10.30 -0.34
N ARG A 347 -25.90 -10.44 0.98
CA ARG A 347 -24.61 -10.66 1.67
C ARG A 347 -24.26 -12.14 1.88
N THR A 348 -25.09 -13.06 1.39
CA THR A 348 -24.71 -14.49 1.34
C THR A 348 -23.75 -14.75 0.18
N ASN A 349 -23.00 -15.85 0.27
CA ASN A 349 -22.05 -16.25 -0.75
C ASN A 349 -22.75 -16.77 -2.02
N ALA A 350 -21.97 -16.92 -3.10
CA ALA A 350 -22.40 -17.43 -4.39
C ALA A 350 -23.29 -18.69 -4.33
N TYR A 351 -22.87 -19.71 -3.58
CA TYR A 351 -23.59 -20.99 -3.50
C TYR A 351 -24.91 -20.84 -2.74
N ALA A 352 -24.92 -20.06 -1.66
CA ALA A 352 -26.14 -19.74 -0.95
C ALA A 352 -27.12 -18.97 -1.84
N LYS A 353 -26.63 -18.00 -2.63
CA LYS A 353 -27.46 -17.25 -3.59
C LYS A 353 -28.10 -18.15 -4.65
N ALA A 354 -27.34 -19.11 -5.19
CA ALA A 354 -27.86 -20.10 -6.12
C ALA A 354 -28.99 -20.94 -5.49
N ILE A 355 -28.82 -21.43 -4.25
CA ILE A 355 -29.87 -22.16 -3.52
C ILE A 355 -31.13 -21.29 -3.34
N VAL A 356 -31.02 -20.02 -2.95
CA VAL A 356 -32.20 -19.15 -2.80
C VAL A 356 -32.99 -19.04 -4.11
N ARG A 357 -32.32 -18.86 -5.25
CA ARG A 357 -32.98 -18.79 -6.56
C ARG A 357 -33.69 -20.10 -6.90
N GLU A 358 -33.00 -21.23 -6.72
CA GLU A 358 -33.54 -22.54 -7.06
C GLU A 358 -34.72 -22.95 -6.14
N ILE A 359 -34.66 -22.62 -4.84
CA ILE A 359 -35.78 -22.84 -3.92
C ILE A 359 -36.99 -21.95 -4.25
N ARG A 360 -36.80 -20.67 -4.63
CA ARG A 360 -37.90 -19.78 -5.06
C ARG A 360 -38.66 -20.35 -6.26
N VAL A 361 -37.95 -20.94 -7.22
CA VAL A 361 -38.56 -21.54 -8.43
C VAL A 361 -39.21 -22.89 -8.09
N LYS A 362 -38.51 -23.77 -7.37
CA LYS A 362 -38.94 -25.17 -7.19
C LYS A 362 -39.95 -25.38 -6.07
N PHE A 363 -39.99 -24.48 -5.09
CA PHE A 363 -40.90 -24.52 -3.95
C PHE A 363 -41.59 -23.16 -3.77
N PRO A 364 -42.47 -22.74 -4.72
CA PRO A 364 -43.08 -21.41 -4.73
C PRO A 364 -43.98 -21.11 -3.52
N GLN A 365 -44.30 -22.11 -2.69
CA GLN A 365 -44.93 -21.95 -1.38
C GLN A 365 -44.03 -21.23 -0.37
N ILE A 366 -42.70 -21.27 -0.53
CA ILE A 366 -41.73 -20.57 0.32
C ILE A 366 -41.72 -19.09 -0.04
N LYS A 367 -42.21 -18.25 0.89
CA LYS A 367 -42.24 -16.79 0.73
C LYS A 367 -41.13 -16.07 1.49
N THR A 368 -40.56 -16.70 2.51
CA THR A 368 -39.58 -16.08 3.42
C THR A 368 -38.34 -16.95 3.52
N MET A 369 -37.17 -16.33 3.30
CA MET A 369 -35.86 -16.91 3.57
C MET A 369 -34.97 -15.84 4.20
N TYR A 370 -34.17 -16.22 5.19
CA TYR A 370 -33.15 -15.37 5.82
C TYR A 370 -31.75 -15.90 5.52
N GLY A 371 -30.74 -15.04 5.55
CA GLY A 371 -29.37 -15.39 5.19
C GLY A 371 -28.34 -14.80 6.14
N TRP A 372 -27.49 -13.92 5.64
CA TRP A 372 -26.46 -13.25 6.42
C TRP A 372 -27.04 -12.43 7.57
N ARG A 373 -26.34 -12.45 8.71
CA ARG A 373 -26.53 -11.54 9.85
C ARG A 373 -25.18 -11.34 10.56
N MET A 374 -24.99 -10.16 11.16
CA MET A 374 -23.69 -9.73 11.70
C MET A 374 -23.12 -10.64 12.80
N SER A 375 -23.98 -11.30 13.58
CA SER A 375 -23.58 -12.21 14.67
C SER A 375 -24.53 -13.41 14.78
N SER A 376 -24.08 -14.45 15.48
CA SER A 376 -24.82 -15.69 15.68
C SER A 376 -24.21 -16.45 16.85
N SER A 377 -25.03 -16.83 17.84
CA SER A 377 -24.55 -17.51 19.07
C SER A 377 -24.24 -19.00 18.89
N TYR A 378 -24.51 -19.57 17.71
CA TYR A 378 -24.46 -21.02 17.47
C TYR A 378 -23.52 -21.47 16.33
N SER A 379 -23.24 -20.61 15.36
CA SER A 379 -22.31 -20.90 14.25
C SER A 379 -21.85 -19.61 13.58
N SER A 380 -20.65 -19.62 13.01
CA SER A 380 -20.11 -18.53 12.19
C SER A 380 -20.72 -18.46 10.79
N ASP A 381 -21.61 -19.37 10.41
CA ASP A 381 -22.06 -19.53 9.02
C ASP A 381 -22.93 -18.37 8.54
N HIS A 382 -23.83 -17.82 9.36
CA HIS A 382 -24.57 -16.62 8.95
C HIS A 382 -23.69 -15.37 8.89
N PRO A 383 -22.80 -15.07 9.88
CA PRO A 383 -21.79 -14.02 9.74
C PRO A 383 -20.88 -14.17 8.51
N GLY A 384 -20.53 -15.40 8.14
CA GLY A 384 -19.78 -15.74 6.93
C GLY A 384 -20.59 -15.79 5.64
N GLY A 385 -21.90 -15.50 5.68
CA GLY A 385 -22.78 -15.53 4.51
C GLY A 385 -23.02 -16.93 3.92
N ARG A 386 -22.71 -17.99 4.68
CA ARG A 386 -22.78 -19.40 4.25
C ARG A 386 -24.10 -20.09 4.58
N ALA A 387 -25.02 -19.44 5.29
CA ALA A 387 -26.25 -20.08 5.76
C ALA A 387 -27.52 -19.41 5.25
N ILE A 388 -28.57 -20.23 5.05
CA ILE A 388 -29.93 -19.82 4.68
C ILE A 388 -30.92 -20.52 5.62
N ASP A 389 -31.85 -19.76 6.20
CA ASP A 389 -32.99 -20.29 6.95
C ASP A 389 -34.23 -20.23 6.03
N ILE A 390 -34.71 -21.40 5.58
CA ILE A 390 -35.83 -21.55 4.65
C ILE A 390 -37.12 -21.74 5.46
N MET A 391 -37.88 -20.65 5.65
CA MET A 391 -39.04 -20.64 6.55
C MET A 391 -40.21 -21.46 5.97
N ILE A 392 -40.70 -22.42 6.74
CA ILE A 392 -41.75 -23.35 6.30
C ILE A 392 -43.13 -22.82 6.71
N PRO A 393 -44.03 -22.51 5.75
CA PRO A 393 -45.39 -22.10 6.08
C PRO A 393 -46.14 -23.21 6.81
N SER A 394 -46.90 -22.86 7.84
CA SER A 394 -47.73 -23.79 8.62
C SER A 394 -46.97 -25.02 9.13
N TYR A 395 -45.70 -24.87 9.53
CA TYR A 395 -44.75 -25.95 9.89
C TYR A 395 -45.24 -26.97 10.94
N LYS A 396 -46.23 -26.62 11.78
CA LYS A 396 -46.83 -27.55 12.76
C LYS A 396 -47.78 -28.57 12.11
N THR A 397 -48.35 -28.26 10.95
CA THR A 397 -49.26 -29.13 10.18
C THR A 397 -48.53 -30.29 9.50
N ALA A 398 -49.26 -31.34 9.10
CA ALA A 398 -48.70 -32.43 8.30
C ALA A 398 -48.14 -31.94 6.94
N ALA A 399 -48.86 -31.03 6.27
CA ALA A 399 -48.43 -30.43 5.00
C ALA A 399 -47.13 -29.62 5.13
N GLY A 400 -47.01 -28.77 6.16
CA GLY A 400 -45.78 -28.03 6.45
C GLY A 400 -44.60 -28.95 6.75
N LYS A 401 -44.82 -30.00 7.58
CA LYS A 401 -43.81 -31.03 7.86
C LYS A 401 -43.34 -31.74 6.59
N ALA A 402 -44.26 -32.09 5.70
CA ALA A 402 -43.93 -32.72 4.41
C ALA A 402 -43.14 -31.77 3.49
N LEU A 403 -43.55 -30.50 3.38
CA LEU A 403 -42.87 -29.48 2.57
C LEU A 403 -41.41 -29.27 3.01
N GLY A 404 -41.16 -29.03 4.31
CA GLY A 404 -39.80 -28.88 4.81
C GLY A 404 -38.96 -30.14 4.63
N SER A 405 -39.56 -31.32 4.77
CA SER A 405 -38.86 -32.59 4.54
C SER A 405 -38.51 -32.80 3.05
N ALA A 406 -39.37 -32.38 2.13
CA ALA A 406 -39.11 -32.40 0.69
C ALA A 406 -37.99 -31.42 0.27
N ILE A 407 -37.95 -30.22 0.86
CA ILE A 407 -36.88 -29.24 0.66
C ILE A 407 -35.55 -29.80 1.17
N ALA A 408 -35.52 -30.29 2.42
CA ALA A 408 -34.32 -30.87 3.00
C ALA A 408 -33.81 -32.06 2.16
N ARG A 409 -34.69 -32.99 1.77
CA ARG A 409 -34.35 -34.15 0.91
C ARG A 409 -33.74 -33.73 -0.42
N TYR A 410 -34.32 -32.72 -1.07
CA TYR A 410 -33.84 -32.18 -2.34
C TYR A 410 -32.45 -31.55 -2.23
N LEU A 411 -32.18 -30.80 -1.15
CA LEU A 411 -30.85 -30.25 -0.85
C LEU A 411 -29.82 -31.37 -0.56
N GLN A 412 -30.23 -32.46 0.10
CA GLN A 412 -29.37 -33.65 0.27
C GLN A 412 -29.03 -34.34 -1.07
N ASP A 413 -29.99 -34.45 -2.00
CA ASP A 413 -29.73 -35.05 -3.32
C ASP A 413 -28.78 -34.21 -4.18
N ASN A 414 -28.93 -32.88 -4.10
CA ASN A 414 -28.19 -31.95 -4.94
C ASN A 414 -26.91 -31.42 -4.25
N TYR A 415 -26.52 -31.99 -3.11
CA TYR A 415 -25.53 -31.40 -2.21
C TYR A 415 -24.18 -31.07 -2.87
N LYS A 416 -23.71 -31.91 -3.80
CA LYS A 416 -22.46 -31.68 -4.56
C LYS A 416 -22.56 -30.49 -5.52
N ARG A 417 -23.71 -30.35 -6.19
CA ARG A 417 -23.97 -29.28 -7.17
C ARG A 417 -24.26 -27.94 -6.48
N LEU A 418 -24.82 -28.01 -5.28
CA LEU A 418 -25.21 -26.85 -4.47
C LEU A 418 -24.19 -26.50 -3.39
N HIS A 419 -23.05 -27.22 -3.35
CA HIS A 419 -21.99 -27.05 -2.36
C HIS A 419 -22.50 -27.03 -0.91
N VAL A 420 -23.52 -27.85 -0.61
CA VAL A 420 -24.14 -27.95 0.72
C VAL A 420 -23.21 -28.69 1.68
N HIS A 421 -22.85 -28.03 2.78
CA HIS A 421 -22.04 -28.59 3.86
C HIS A 421 -22.88 -29.41 4.86
N TYR A 422 -23.97 -28.81 5.35
CA TYR A 422 -24.89 -29.46 6.29
C TYR A 422 -26.30 -28.88 6.23
N LEU A 423 -27.26 -29.66 6.73
CA LEU A 423 -28.67 -29.28 6.87
C LEU A 423 -29.13 -29.49 8.30
N ILE A 424 -30.03 -28.63 8.80
CA ILE A 424 -30.78 -28.85 10.03
C ILE A 424 -32.28 -28.73 9.73
N TRP A 425 -33.05 -29.73 10.18
CA TRP A 425 -34.51 -29.74 10.05
C TRP A 425 -35.12 -30.57 11.18
N ARG A 426 -36.16 -30.04 11.84
CA ARG A 426 -36.90 -30.66 12.95
C ARG A 426 -36.00 -31.28 14.01
N GLN A 427 -35.13 -30.46 14.61
CA GLN A 427 -34.19 -30.84 15.68
C GLN A 427 -33.23 -31.98 15.29
N ARG A 428 -32.98 -32.19 13.99
CA ARG A 428 -32.03 -33.16 13.47
C ARG A 428 -31.05 -32.47 12.53
N GLN A 429 -29.82 -32.97 12.46
CA GLN A 429 -28.77 -32.48 11.57
C GLN A 429 -28.18 -33.58 10.69
N TRP A 430 -28.03 -33.31 9.40
CA TRP A 430 -27.32 -34.13 8.41
C TRP A 430 -26.12 -33.33 7.87
N ASN A 431 -25.05 -34.01 7.45
CA ASN A 431 -23.90 -33.39 6.77
C ASN A 431 -23.27 -34.34 5.75
N VAL A 432 -22.43 -33.80 4.85
CA VAL A 432 -21.87 -34.60 3.74
C VAL A 432 -21.03 -35.80 4.18
N GLU A 433 -20.34 -35.68 5.32
CA GLU A 433 -19.57 -36.78 5.96
C GLU A 433 -20.45 -38.02 6.25
N ARG A 434 -21.78 -37.87 6.25
CA ARG A 434 -22.77 -38.90 6.54
C ARG A 434 -23.69 -39.23 5.36
N ASN A 435 -23.42 -38.74 4.15
CA ASN A 435 -24.26 -39.04 2.97
C ASN A 435 -23.98 -40.41 2.32
N THR A 436 -23.47 -41.39 3.07
CA THR A 436 -23.38 -42.78 2.62
C THR A 436 -24.76 -43.45 2.56
N ASN A 437 -25.75 -42.91 3.25
CA ASN A 437 -27.16 -43.25 3.10
C ASN A 437 -28.03 -42.00 3.40
N PRO A 438 -28.84 -41.50 2.44
CA PRO A 438 -29.57 -40.25 2.58
C PRO A 438 -30.68 -40.29 3.64
N THR A 439 -31.20 -41.48 4.02
CA THR A 439 -32.26 -41.61 5.03
C THR A 439 -31.73 -41.75 6.45
N THR A 440 -30.52 -42.29 6.65
CA THR A 440 -29.94 -42.54 7.98
C THR A 440 -28.85 -41.54 8.40
N GLY A 441 -28.39 -40.64 7.51
CA GLY A 441 -27.37 -39.64 7.84
C GLY A 441 -27.81 -38.54 8.85
N TRP A 442 -29.08 -38.50 9.24
CA TRP A 442 -29.67 -37.51 10.16
C TRP A 442 -29.54 -37.92 11.65
N ARG A 443 -28.73 -37.17 12.43
CA ARG A 443 -28.63 -37.32 13.89
C ARG A 443 -29.55 -36.35 14.64
N ALA A 444 -29.96 -36.69 15.86
CA ALA A 444 -30.66 -35.75 16.74
C ALA A 444 -29.73 -34.61 17.20
N MET A 445 -30.31 -33.44 17.48
CA MET A 445 -29.67 -32.33 18.19
C MET A 445 -30.18 -32.25 19.63
N SER A 446 -29.42 -31.60 20.52
CA SER A 446 -29.93 -31.17 21.82
C SER A 446 -31.10 -30.22 21.66
N ASP A 447 -32.00 -30.19 22.64
CA ASP A 447 -32.99 -29.12 22.77
C ASP A 447 -32.29 -27.77 23.07
N ARG A 448 -32.84 -26.70 22.50
CA ARG A 448 -32.40 -25.31 22.64
C ARG A 448 -33.56 -24.37 23.05
N GLY A 449 -34.69 -24.94 23.51
CA GLY A 449 -35.76 -24.23 24.21
C GLY A 449 -36.90 -23.68 23.36
N GLY A 450 -36.93 -23.89 22.04
CA GLY A 450 -38.03 -23.37 21.22
C GLY A 450 -37.98 -23.79 19.74
N ASP A 451 -39.12 -23.66 19.05
CA ASP A 451 -39.31 -24.13 17.67
C ASP A 451 -38.23 -23.59 16.72
N THR A 452 -37.94 -22.29 16.73
CA THR A 452 -36.89 -21.69 15.88
C THR A 452 -35.48 -22.14 16.26
N ALA A 453 -35.13 -22.17 17.55
CA ALA A 453 -33.81 -22.61 17.99
C ALA A 453 -33.55 -24.11 17.67
N ASN A 454 -34.62 -24.92 17.68
CA ASN A 454 -34.64 -26.33 17.31
C ASN A 454 -34.87 -26.57 15.81
N HIS A 455 -35.03 -25.52 14.99
CA HIS A 455 -35.21 -25.60 13.55
C HIS A 455 -36.45 -26.43 13.16
N MET A 456 -37.54 -26.24 13.91
CA MET A 456 -38.83 -26.90 13.71
C MET A 456 -39.70 -26.16 12.69
N ASP A 457 -39.43 -24.87 12.51
CA ASP A 457 -40.16 -23.91 11.67
C ASP A 457 -39.45 -23.55 10.35
N HIS A 458 -38.17 -23.89 10.21
CA HIS A 458 -37.38 -23.64 9.00
C HIS A 458 -36.41 -24.79 8.71
N VAL A 459 -36.14 -25.03 7.42
CA VAL A 459 -35.00 -25.86 6.99
C VAL A 459 -33.79 -24.93 6.91
N HIS A 460 -32.80 -25.16 7.76
CA HIS A 460 -31.51 -24.46 7.67
C HIS A 460 -30.56 -25.23 6.78
N VAL A 461 -29.89 -24.52 5.89
CA VAL A 461 -28.83 -25.02 5.03
C VAL A 461 -27.58 -24.18 5.20
N SER A 462 -26.46 -24.84 5.48
CA SER A 462 -25.12 -24.26 5.36
C SER A 462 -24.47 -24.80 4.10
N VAL A 463 -23.89 -23.90 3.31
CA VAL A 463 -23.01 -24.21 2.18
C VAL A 463 -21.55 -24.01 2.55
N TYR A 464 -20.67 -24.51 1.69
CA TYR A 464 -19.24 -24.26 1.77
C TYR A 464 -18.87 -22.82 1.35
N SER A 465 -17.63 -22.43 1.62
CA SER A 465 -17.06 -21.22 1.02
C SER A 465 -16.69 -21.46 -0.44
N PRO A 466 -16.95 -20.52 -1.37
CA PRO A 466 -16.45 -20.56 -2.74
C PRO A 466 -14.94 -20.28 -2.82
#